data_AF-A0A2M7AC18-F1
#
_entry.id   AF-A0A2M7AC18-F1
#
_cell.length_a   1.000
_cell.length_b   1.000
_cell.length_c   1.000
_cell.angle_alpha   90.00
_cell.angle_beta   90.00
_cell.angle_gamma   90.00
#
_symmetry.space_group_name_H-M   'P 1'
#
loop_
_entity.id
_entity.type
_entity.pdbx_description
1 polymer ?
#
loop_
_entity_poly.entity_id
_entity_poly.type
_entity_poly.pdbx_seq_one_letter_code
_entity_poly.pdbx_strand_id
1 'polypeptide(L)'
;MKKEIEYALDKLGDAFSRLKEGALQAKDELDKDGVIQRFEFTFEQFWKSLRIFLEDEGLECRTPKDGATFMTPVNCGFDKSNPYALI
;
A
#
# COMPACT_ATOMS: atom_id res chain seq x y z
N MET A 1 11.19 -12.40 -5.53
CA MET A 1 11.14 -11.17 -4.72
C MET A 1 11.39 -9.91 -5.54
N LYS A 2 12.61 -9.56 -5.98
CA LYS A 2 12.85 -8.32 -6.79
C LYS A 2 11.94 -8.13 -8.02
N LYS A 3 11.76 -9.16 -8.84
CA LYS A 3 10.84 -9.13 -10.00
C LYS A 3 9.36 -9.01 -9.62
N GLU A 4 8.98 -9.49 -8.44
CA GLU A 4 7.58 -9.44 -7.97
C GLU A 4 7.22 -8.04 -7.47
N ILE A 5 8.15 -7.37 -6.78
CA ILE A 5 8.02 -5.96 -6.38
C ILE A 5 7.95 -5.08 -7.63
N GLU A 6 8.84 -5.28 -8.60
CA GLU A 6 8.84 -4.53 -9.86
C GLU A 6 7.50 -4.66 -10.60
N TYR A 7 6.98 -5.88 -10.72
CA TYR A 7 5.65 -6.14 -11.30
C TYR A 7 4.50 -5.51 -10.50
N ALA A 8 4.59 -5.51 -9.16
CA ALA A 8 3.58 -4.90 -8.30
C ALA A 8 3.58 -3.37 -8.42
N LEU A 9 4.76 -2.76 -8.52
CA LEU A 9 4.93 -1.32 -8.74
C LEU A 9 4.44 -0.87 -10.11
N ASP A 10 4.69 -1.65 -11.17
CA ASP A 10 4.12 -1.38 -12.49
C ASP A 10 2.59 -1.37 -12.46
N LYS A 11 1.98 -2.38 -11.82
CA LYS A 11 0.52 -2.42 -11.65
C LYS A 11 -0.02 -1.25 -10.81
N LEU A 12 0.73 -0.83 -9.81
CA LEU A 12 0.36 0.33 -9.01
C LEU A 12 0.41 1.61 -9.84
N GLY A 13 1.46 1.80 -10.65
CA GLY A 13 1.57 2.93 -11.58
C GLY A 13 0.41 2.99 -12.57
N ASP A 14 0.06 1.84 -13.15
CA ASP A 14 -1.09 1.68 -14.03
C ASP A 14 -2.43 2.01 -13.36
N ALA A 15 -2.63 1.57 -12.12
CA ALA A 15 -3.84 1.90 -11.34
C ALA A 15 -3.90 3.40 -11.01
N PHE A 16 -2.76 3.98 -10.64
CA PHE A 16 -2.65 5.40 -10.31
C PHE A 16 -2.89 6.31 -11.53
N SER A 17 -2.41 5.93 -12.72
CA SER A 17 -2.71 6.69 -13.95
C SER A 17 -4.21 6.72 -14.23
N ARG A 18 -4.88 5.56 -14.11
CA ARG A 18 -6.35 5.46 -14.28
C ARG A 18 -7.14 6.22 -13.23
N LEU A 19 -6.63 6.30 -12.00
CA LEU A 19 -7.21 7.13 -10.95
C LEU A 19 -7.07 8.61 -11.29
N LYS A 20 -5.88 9.05 -11.72
CA LYS A 20 -5.61 10.44 -12.11
C LYS A 20 -6.50 10.89 -13.27
N GLU A 21 -6.65 10.06 -14.29
CA GLU A 21 -7.57 10.32 -15.40
C GLU A 21 -9.02 10.44 -14.93
N GLY A 22 -9.49 9.48 -14.11
CA GLY A 22 -10.84 9.53 -13.56
C GLY A 22 -11.09 10.77 -12.70
N ALA A 23 -10.12 11.13 -11.85
CA ALA A 23 -10.19 12.31 -10.99
C ALA A 23 -10.23 13.62 -11.77
N LEU A 24 -9.55 13.69 -12.92
CA LEU A 24 -9.58 14.87 -13.80
C LEU A 24 -10.88 14.98 -14.61
N GLN A 25 -11.52 13.85 -14.92
CA GLN A 25 -12.73 13.81 -15.73
C GLN A 25 -14.02 13.88 -14.90
N ALA A 26 -13.96 13.64 -13.59
CA ALA A 26 -15.12 13.64 -12.73
C ALA A 26 -15.76 15.03 -12.64
N LYS A 27 -17.05 15.10 -12.97
CA LYS A 27 -17.84 16.34 -12.92
C LYS A 27 -19.04 16.21 -12.00
N ASP A 28 -19.66 15.04 -12.01
CA ASP A 28 -20.92 14.78 -11.29
C ASP A 28 -20.66 13.94 -10.04
N GLU A 29 -21.61 13.90 -9.10
CA GLU A 29 -21.47 13.11 -7.86
C GLU A 29 -21.22 11.62 -8.14
N LEU A 30 -21.86 11.05 -9.17
CA LEU A 30 -21.62 9.67 -9.58
C LEU A 30 -20.18 9.43 -10.08
N ASP A 31 -19.59 10.41 -10.77
CA ASP A 31 -18.19 10.30 -11.20
C ASP A 31 -17.26 10.37 -10.01
N LYS A 32 -17.55 11.23 -9.02
CA LYS A 32 -16.77 11.32 -7.78
C LYS A 32 -16.80 10.01 -7.00
N ASP A 33 -17.95 9.35 -6.92
CA ASP A 33 -18.07 8.02 -6.31
C ASP A 33 -17.21 6.99 -7.06
N GLY A 34 -17.22 7.04 -8.40
CA GLY A 34 -16.34 6.22 -9.24
C GLY A 34 -14.85 6.49 -9.00
N VAL A 35 -14.46 7.74 -8.75
CA VAL A 35 -13.09 8.13 -8.40
C VAL A 35 -12.71 7.65 -7.00
N ILE A 36 -13.62 7.75 -6.02
CA ILE A 36 -13.41 7.23 -4.67
C ILE A 36 -13.16 5.72 -4.72
N GLN A 37 -13.98 4.97 -5.46
CA GLN A 37 -13.77 3.53 -5.64
C GLN A 37 -12.41 3.21 -6.29
N ARG A 38 -12.00 3.99 -7.30
CA ARG A 38 -10.67 3.85 -7.93
C ARG A 38 -9.53 4.18 -6.95
N PHE A 39 -9.75 5.14 -6.05
CA PHE A 39 -8.79 5.47 -5.01
C PHE A 39 -8.63 4.30 -4.03
N GLU A 40 -9.72 3.71 -3.56
CA GLU A 40 -9.70 2.54 -2.66
C GLU A 40 -8.97 1.36 -3.30
N PHE A 41 -9.26 1.07 -4.58
CA PHE A 41 -8.57 0.03 -5.33
C PHE A 41 -7.06 0.32 -5.46
N THR A 42 -6.69 1.56 -5.78
CA THR A 42 -5.28 1.97 -5.90
C THR A 42 -4.56 1.84 -4.57
N PHE A 43 -5.21 2.23 -3.47
CA PHE A 43 -4.67 2.08 -2.11
C PHE A 43 -4.48 0.61 -1.71
N GLU A 44 -5.42 -0.27 -2.06
CA GLU A 44 -5.28 -1.71 -1.84
C GLU A 44 -4.10 -2.29 -2.63
N GLN A 45 -3.92 -1.85 -3.88
CA GLN A 45 -2.80 -2.28 -4.73
C GLN A 45 -1.45 -1.75 -4.20
N PHE A 46 -1.43 -0.52 -3.68
CA PHE A 46 -0.27 0.03 -2.99
C PHE A 46 0.08 -0.80 -1.75
N TRP A 47 -0.92 -1.13 -0.93
CA TRP A 47 -0.73 -1.94 0.26
C TRP A 47 -0.14 -3.32 -0.05
N LYS A 48 -0.64 -4.01 -1.09
CA LYS A 48 -0.09 -5.30 -1.54
C LYS A 48 1.39 -5.18 -1.92
N SER A 49 1.73 -4.13 -2.67
CA SER A 49 3.12 -3.87 -3.08
C SER A 49 4.03 -3.59 -1.87
N LEU A 50 3.52 -2.82 -0.91
CA LEU A 50 4.23 -2.50 0.33
C LEU A 50 4.46 -3.74 1.20
N ARG A 51 3.51 -4.68 1.26
CA ARG A 51 3.72 -5.94 2.00
C ARG A 51 4.83 -6.79 1.39
N ILE A 52 4.86 -6.94 0.07
CA ILE A 52 5.92 -7.71 -0.62
C ILE A 52 7.29 -7.06 -0.33
N PHE A 53 7.35 -5.73 -0.34
CA PHE A 53 8.57 -5.00 0.02
C PHE A 53 8.98 -5.22 1.48
N LEU A 54 8.04 -5.12 2.42
CA LEU A 54 8.34 -5.32 3.85
C LEU A 54 8.71 -6.77 4.16
N GLU A 55 8.10 -7.75 3.49
CA GLU A 55 8.48 -9.17 3.59
C GLU A 55 9.91 -9.42 3.08
N ASP A 56 10.34 -8.75 2.00
CA ASP A 56 11.73 -8.80 1.49
C ASP A 56 12.74 -8.23 2.50
N GLU A 57 12.34 -7.19 3.25
CA GLU A 57 13.12 -6.58 4.33
C GLU A 57 13.04 -7.37 5.67
N GLY A 58 12.27 -8.47 5.73
CA GLY A 58 12.10 -9.30 6.93
C GLY A 58 11.08 -8.78 7.95
N LEU A 59 10.24 -7.83 7.56
CA LEU A 59 9.18 -7.22 8.39
C LEU A 59 7.81 -7.81 8.04
N GLU A 60 7.23 -8.61 8.95
CA GLU A 60 5.91 -9.20 8.73
C GLU A 60 4.75 -8.26 9.10
N CYS A 61 4.24 -7.51 8.11
CA CYS A 61 3.07 -6.64 8.30
C CYS A 61 1.74 -7.37 8.03
N ARG A 62 0.88 -7.43 9.04
CA ARG A 62 -0.42 -8.12 8.95
C ARG A 62 -1.56 -7.23 8.52
N THR A 63 -1.51 -5.92 8.80
CA THR A 63 -2.57 -4.97 8.44
C THR A 63 -2.03 -3.67 7.83
N PRO A 64 -2.83 -2.96 7.00
CA PRO A 64 -2.44 -1.65 6.45
C PRO A 64 -2.01 -0.63 7.51
N LYS A 65 -2.63 -0.71 8.70
CA LYS A 65 -2.29 0.14 9.85
C LYS A 65 -0.93 -0.22 10.44
N ASP A 66 -0.56 -1.50 10.45
CA ASP A 66 0.77 -1.92 10.91
C ASP A 66 1.84 -1.33 10.01
N GLY A 67 1.70 -1.48 8.69
CA GLY A 67 2.68 -0.94 7.74
C GLY A 67 2.76 0.60 7.74
N ALA A 68 1.64 1.30 7.94
CA ALA A 68 1.66 2.75 8.15
C ALA A 68 2.42 3.15 9.44
N THR A 69 2.39 2.30 10.47
CA THR A 69 3.17 2.49 11.71
C THR A 69 4.67 2.24 11.49
N PHE A 70 5.05 1.22 10.71
CA PHE A 70 6.46 0.99 10.31
C PHE A 70 7.02 2.11 9.43
N MET A 71 6.17 2.81 8.68
CA MET A 71 6.57 3.98 7.88
C MET A 71 6.84 5.23 8.73
N THR A 72 6.48 5.21 10.02
CA THR A 72 6.95 6.18 11.01
C THR A 72 8.22 5.65 11.68
N PRO A 73 9.20 6.50 12.02
CA PRO A 73 10.53 6.06 12.52
C PRO A 73 10.54 5.28 13.86
N VAL A 74 9.39 4.95 14.45
CA VAL A 74 9.27 4.68 15.90
C VAL A 74 9.05 3.20 16.26
N ASN A 75 8.94 2.28 15.30
CA ASN A 75 8.76 0.85 15.65
C ASN A 75 9.39 -0.11 14.62
N CYS A 76 10.69 0.04 14.38
CA CYS A 76 11.48 -1.02 13.74
C CYS A 76 11.71 -2.17 14.74
N GLY A 77 10.72 -3.03 14.91
CA GLY A 77 10.91 -4.25 15.69
C GLY A 77 9.60 -4.85 16.19
N PHE A 78 9.02 -5.77 15.43
CA PHE A 78 8.05 -6.71 15.99
C PHE A 78 8.43 -8.13 15.63
N ASP A 79 9.43 -8.64 16.36
CA ASP A 79 9.74 -10.06 16.42
C ASP A 79 8.57 -10.78 17.11
N LYS A 80 7.85 -11.62 16.35
CA LYS A 80 6.70 -12.40 16.86
C LYS A 80 7.11 -13.47 17.88
N SER A 81 8.40 -13.70 18.12
CA SER A 81 8.88 -14.59 19.17
C SER A 81 9.06 -13.92 20.54
N ASN A 82 9.08 -12.57 20.59
CA ASN A 82 9.22 -11.82 21.83
C ASN A 82 8.38 -10.52 21.82
N PRO A 83 7.16 -10.54 22.39
CA PRO A 83 6.25 -9.40 22.38
C PRO A 83 6.67 -8.22 23.27
N TYR A 84 7.84 -8.25 23.91
CA TYR A 84 8.36 -7.18 24.77
C TYR A 84 9.75 -6.67 24.37
N ALA A 85 10.31 -7.11 23.24
CA ALA A 85 11.56 -6.56 22.74
C ALA A 85 11.32 -5.19 22.10
N LEU A 86 11.23 -4.15 22.93
CA LEU A 86 11.45 -2.77 22.54
C LEU A 86 12.97 -2.58 22.32
N ILE A 87 13.38 -2.35 21.09
CA ILE A 87 14.61 -1.60 20.76
C ILE A 87 14.21 -0.34 20.01
#